data_AF-X0Q9V8-F1
#
_entry.id   AF-X0Q9V8-F1
#
_cell.length_a   1.000
_cell.length_b   1.000
_cell.length_c   1.000
_cell.angle_alpha   90.00
_cell.angle_beta   90.00
_cell.angle_gamma   90.00
#
_symmetry.space_group_name_H-M   'P 1'
#
loop_
_entity.id
_entity.type
_entity.pdbx_description
1 polymer ?
#
loop_
_entity_poly.entity_id
_entity_poly.type
_entity_poly.pdbx_seq_one_letter_code
_entity_poly.pdbx_strand_id
1 'polypeptide(L)'
;MQLRGDNFTDYLTNQGITEQKVRNVVEKIRGGQKVTSKNQEDNYQSLEKYGTDLVKAARENKLGPIIGRDEEILDVIRILSRKTKNNPVLIGAPGVGKTAVVEGLALRIASNDVPENLKNKTIFQLDMAR
;
A
#
# COMPACT_ATOMS: atom_id res chain seq x y z
N MET A 1 8.58 33.14 1.89
CA MET A 1 8.12 33.73 0.61
C MET A 1 6.77 34.37 0.90
N GLN A 2 6.75 35.65 1.30
CA GLN A 2 5.52 36.39 1.59
C GLN A 2 4.97 36.91 0.27
N LEU A 3 3.93 36.26 -0.26
CA LEU A 3 3.19 36.75 -1.43
C LEU A 3 2.24 37.87 -0.97
N ARG A 4 2.82 39.05 -0.67
CA ARG A 4 2.05 40.28 -0.42
C ARG A 4 1.89 41.01 -1.76
N GLY A 5 0.68 41.01 -2.30
CA GLY A 5 0.30 41.80 -3.48
C GLY A 5 -0.38 41.06 -4.64
N ASP A 6 -0.66 39.76 -4.52
CA ASP A 6 -1.36 39.02 -5.58
C ASP A 6 -2.89 39.07 -5.42
N ASN A 7 -3.63 39.41 -6.48
CA ASN A 7 -5.10 39.35 -6.54
C ASN A 7 -5.68 38.03 -6.00
N PHE A 8 -4.91 36.95 -6.15
CA PHE A 8 -5.28 35.63 -5.65
C PHE A 8 -5.21 35.53 -4.12
N THR A 9 -4.20 36.13 -3.49
CA THR A 9 -4.07 36.19 -2.03
C THR A 9 -5.19 37.01 -1.41
N ASP A 10 -5.56 38.13 -2.05
CA ASP A 10 -6.65 38.98 -1.59
C ASP A 10 -8.02 38.30 -1.75
N TYR A 11 -8.23 37.57 -2.84
CA TYR A 11 -9.43 36.74 -3.05
C TYR A 11 -9.58 35.67 -1.96
N LEU A 12 -8.49 34.94 -1.65
CA LEU A 12 -8.51 33.90 -0.62
C LEU A 12 -8.75 34.49 0.78
N THR A 13 -8.12 35.63 1.08
CA THR A 13 -8.29 36.32 2.37
C THR A 13 -9.73 36.85 2.54
N ASN A 14 -10.34 37.38 1.47
CA ASN A 14 -11.74 37.81 1.45
C ASN A 14 -12.73 36.65 1.66
N GLN A 15 -12.39 35.43 1.24
CA GLN A 15 -13.16 34.22 1.52
C GLN A 15 -12.90 33.64 2.93
N GLY A 16 -12.15 34.35 3.79
CA GLY A 16 -11.84 33.92 5.16
C GLY A 16 -10.88 32.73 5.23
N ILE A 17 -10.17 32.44 4.13
CA ILE A 17 -9.18 31.39 4.02
C ILE A 17 -7.82 31.99 4.41
N THR A 18 -7.36 31.64 5.61
CA THR A 18 -6.05 32.06 6.12
C THR A 18 -4.99 31.00 5.84
N GLU A 19 -3.73 31.43 5.72
CA GLU A 19 -2.59 30.51 5.54
C GLU A 19 -2.59 29.40 6.60
N GLN A 20 -2.93 29.73 7.84
CA GLN A 20 -3.02 28.78 8.95
C GLN A 20 -4.10 27.70 8.71
N LYS A 21 -5.27 28.08 8.20
CA LYS A 21 -6.34 27.12 7.88
C LYS A 21 -5.93 26.20 6.74
N VAL A 22 -5.33 26.75 5.69
CA VAL A 22 -4.83 25.95 4.55
C VAL A 22 -3.76 24.99 5.02
N ARG A 23 -2.79 25.45 5.83
CA ARG A 23 -1.73 24.60 6.37
C ARG A 23 -2.29 23.46 7.21
N ASN A 24 -3.27 23.74 8.08
CA ASN A 24 -3.92 22.71 8.90
C ASN A 24 -4.69 21.68 8.06
N VAL A 25 -5.40 22.12 7.01
CA VAL A 25 -6.12 21.22 6.10
C VAL A 25 -5.15 20.36 5.31
N VAL A 26 -4.08 20.97 4.80
CA VAL A 26 -3.02 20.29 4.07
C VAL A 26 -2.31 19.26 4.98
N GLU A 27 -2.04 19.58 6.24
CA GLU A 27 -1.49 18.62 7.22
C GLU A 27 -2.45 17.48 7.52
N LYS A 28 -3.76 17.75 7.66
CA LYS A 28 -4.78 16.71 7.85
C LYS A 28 -4.91 15.77 6.66
N ILE A 29 -4.89 16.31 5.44
CA ILE A 29 -4.92 15.51 4.21
C ILE A 29 -3.63 14.69 4.06
N ARG A 30 -2.48 15.26 4.45
CA ARG A 30 -1.16 14.63 4.30
C ARG A 30 -0.84 13.58 5.37
N GLY A 31 -1.54 13.55 6.51
CA GLY A 31 -1.44 12.48 7.50
C GLY A 31 -0.03 12.15 8.00
N GLY A 32 0.93 13.08 7.88
CA GLY A 32 2.34 12.88 8.27
C GLY A 32 3.28 12.33 7.18
N GLN A 33 2.82 12.12 5.95
CA GLN A 33 3.69 11.65 4.86
C GLN A 33 4.46 12.80 4.21
N LYS A 34 5.79 12.68 4.12
CA LYS A 34 6.66 13.64 3.42
C LYS A 34 6.65 13.34 1.92
N VAL A 35 6.35 14.35 1.10
CA VAL A 35 6.44 14.28 -0.36
C VAL A 35 7.91 14.10 -0.75
N THR A 36 8.30 12.89 -1.17
CA THR A 36 9.67 12.62 -1.63
C THR A 36 9.81 12.61 -3.15
N SER A 37 8.71 12.61 -3.91
CA SER A 37 8.74 12.81 -5.38
C SER A 37 7.35 13.17 -5.94
N LYS A 38 7.30 14.02 -6.99
CA LYS A 38 6.05 14.51 -7.61
C LYS A 38 5.09 13.40 -8.10
N ASN A 39 5.61 12.23 -8.44
CA ASN A 39 4.83 11.12 -9.01
C ASN A 39 4.38 10.07 -7.97
N GLN A 40 4.72 10.23 -6.69
CA GLN A 40 4.38 9.21 -5.68
C GLN A 40 2.89 9.19 -5.34
N GLU A 41 2.24 10.35 -5.25
CA GLU A 41 0.80 10.44 -4.98
C GLU A 41 -0.02 9.82 -6.12
N ASP A 42 0.32 10.13 -7.38
CA ASP A 42 -0.37 9.59 -8.55
C ASP A 42 -0.25 8.06 -8.65
N ASN A 43 0.95 7.52 -8.38
CA ASN A 43 1.17 6.06 -8.40
C ASN A 43 0.45 5.35 -7.25
N TYR A 44 0.40 5.96 -6.07
CA TYR A 44 -0.30 5.39 -4.91
C TYR A 44 -1.82 5.39 -5.13
N GLN A 45 -2.37 6.51 -5.63
CA GLN A 45 -3.79 6.58 -6.01
C GLN A 45 -4.14 5.59 -7.12
N SER A 46 -3.22 5.34 -8.06
CA SER A 46 -3.42 4.34 -9.11
C SER A 46 -3.50 2.92 -8.54
N LEU A 47 -2.61 2.55 -7.61
CA LEU A 47 -2.65 1.22 -6.96
C LEU A 47 -3.90 1.04 -6.09
N GLU A 48 -4.37 2.07 -5.39
CA GLU A 48 -5.62 2.01 -4.64
C GLU A 48 -6.85 1.91 -5.56
N LYS A 49 -6.78 2.53 -6.74
CA LYS A 49 -7.88 2.49 -7.73
C LYS A 49 -7.98 1.14 -8.44
N TYR A 50 -6.84 0.52 -8.75
CA TYR A 50 -6.76 -0.72 -9.55
C TYR A 50 -6.38 -1.96 -8.76
N GLY A 51 -6.21 -1.85 -7.44
CA GLY A 51 -5.77 -2.95 -6.62
C GLY A 51 -6.30 -2.93 -5.20
N THR A 52 -6.11 -4.05 -4.51
CA THR A 52 -6.49 -4.25 -3.10
C THR A 52 -5.25 -4.53 -2.27
N ASP A 53 -5.07 -3.82 -1.15
CA ASP A 53 -4.01 -4.09 -0.19
C ASP A 53 -4.38 -5.29 0.71
N LEU A 54 -3.70 -6.42 0.47
CA LEU A 54 -3.91 -7.65 1.22
C LEU A 54 -3.31 -7.62 2.62
N VAL A 55 -2.22 -6.88 2.85
CA VAL A 55 -1.59 -6.78 4.19
C VAL A 55 -2.45 -5.91 5.10
N LYS A 56 -3.05 -4.85 4.57
CA LYS A 56 -4.06 -4.07 5.28
C LYS A 56 -5.29 -4.92 5.60
N ALA A 57 -5.80 -5.67 4.62
CA ALA A 57 -6.93 -6.59 4.85
C ALA A 57 -6.62 -7.64 5.93
N ALA A 58 -5.39 -8.19 5.94
CA ALA A 58 -4.91 -9.10 6.97
C ALA A 58 -4.91 -8.45 8.37
N ARG A 59 -4.39 -7.22 8.49
CA ARG A 59 -4.37 -6.46 9.76
C ARG A 59 -5.77 -6.13 10.26
N GLU A 60 -6.72 -5.92 9.36
CA GLU A 60 -8.13 -5.68 9.67
C GLU A 60 -8.92 -6.99 9.94
N ASN A 61 -8.26 -8.15 9.99
CA ASN A 61 -8.87 -9.48 10.16
C ASN A 61 -9.94 -9.80 9.10
N LYS A 62 -9.80 -9.26 7.89
CA LYS A 62 -10.71 -9.53 6.76
C LYS A 62 -10.35 -10.79 5.98
N LEU A 63 -9.12 -11.29 6.15
CA LEU A 63 -8.67 -12.56 5.56
C LEU A 63 -8.95 -13.71 6.53
N GLY A 64 -9.48 -14.81 6.01
CA GLY A 64 -9.71 -16.02 6.79
C GLY A 64 -8.42 -16.77 7.14
N PRO A 65 -8.46 -17.70 8.11
CA PRO A 65 -7.30 -18.54 8.42
C PRO A 65 -6.97 -19.46 7.23
N ILE A 66 -5.68 -19.55 6.90
CA ILE A 66 -5.19 -20.44 5.85
C ILE A 66 -4.70 -21.74 6.50
N ILE A 67 -5.20 -22.88 6.00
CA ILE A 67 -4.90 -24.21 6.55
C ILE A 67 -4.13 -25.02 5.50
N GLY A 68 -3.02 -25.64 5.91
CA GLY A 68 -2.30 -26.62 5.10
C GLY A 68 -1.56 -26.04 3.88
N ARG A 69 -1.12 -24.78 3.96
CA ARG A 69 -0.34 -24.09 2.90
C ARG A 69 1.01 -23.56 3.38
N ASP A 70 1.49 -24.03 4.54
CA ASP A 70 2.69 -23.48 5.17
C ASP A 70 3.95 -23.69 4.34
N GLU A 71 4.09 -24.85 3.69
CA GLU A 71 5.24 -25.15 2.84
C GLU A 71 5.31 -24.22 1.63
N GLU A 72 4.19 -24.03 0.92
CA GLU A 72 4.14 -23.15 -0.24
C GLU A 72 4.37 -21.68 0.14
N ILE A 73 3.81 -21.22 1.27
CA ILE A 73 4.04 -19.87 1.78
C ILE A 73 5.52 -19.66 2.10
N LEU A 74 6.17 -20.64 2.76
CA LEU A 74 7.59 -20.58 3.08
C LEU A 74 8.47 -20.55 1.82
N ASP A 75 8.11 -21.29 0.78
CA ASP A 75 8.82 -21.26 -0.50
C ASP A 75 8.70 -19.91 -1.20
N VAL A 76 7.51 -19.28 -1.17
CA VAL A 76 7.31 -17.92 -1.69
C VAL A 76 8.18 -16.92 -0.93
N ILE A 77 8.20 -16.97 0.41
CA ILE A 77 9.07 -16.13 1.25
C ILE A 77 10.54 -16.32 0.88
N ARG A 78 10.96 -17.57 0.73
CA ARG A 78 12.34 -17.94 0.37
C ARG A 78 12.73 -17.38 -1.00
N ILE A 79 11.85 -17.46 -1.99
CA ILE A 79 12.09 -16.91 -3.34
C ILE A 79 12.18 -15.39 -3.29
N LEU A 80 11.23 -14.71 -2.64
CA LEU A 80 11.21 -13.24 -2.50
C LEU A 80 12.45 -12.70 -1.77
N SER A 81 13.07 -13.52 -0.92
CA SER A 81 14.27 -13.17 -0.17
C SER A 81 15.59 -13.37 -0.92
N ARG A 82 15.55 -13.87 -2.16
CA ARG A 82 16.75 -14.01 -3.01
C ARG A 82 17.17 -12.64 -3.54
N LYS A 83 18.48 -12.46 -3.78
CA LYS A 83 19.03 -11.26 -4.42
C LYS A 83 18.64 -11.13 -5.89
N THR A 84 18.51 -12.26 -6.59
CA THR A 84 18.16 -12.32 -8.02
C THR A 84 17.10 -13.38 -8.25
N LYS A 85 16.30 -13.23 -9.32
CA LYS A 85 15.18 -14.13 -9.66
C LYS A 85 14.20 -14.31 -8.48
N ASN A 86 13.85 -13.20 -7.85
CA ASN A 86 12.99 -13.15 -6.67
C ASN A 86 11.50 -13.04 -7.00
N ASN A 87 11.09 -13.41 -8.22
CA ASN A 87 9.70 -13.32 -8.69
C ASN A 87 9.07 -14.72 -8.68
N PRO A 88 8.33 -15.10 -7.62
CA PRO A 88 7.66 -16.38 -7.56
C PRO A 88 6.48 -16.45 -8.53
N VAL A 89 6.25 -17.60 -9.14
CA VAL A 89 5.08 -17.87 -10.00
C VAL A 89 4.37 -19.12 -9.50
N LEU A 90 3.12 -18.96 -9.04
CA LEU A 90 2.30 -20.06 -8.54
C LEU A 90 1.63 -20.81 -9.70
N ILE A 91 2.12 -22.01 -9.98
CA ILE A 91 1.60 -22.90 -11.03
C ILE A 91 0.58 -23.91 -10.47
N GLY A 92 -0.32 -24.39 -11.33
CA GLY A 92 -1.39 -25.33 -10.94
C GLY A 92 -2.72 -25.08 -11.67
N ALA A 93 -3.65 -26.02 -11.54
CA ALA A 93 -4.99 -25.91 -12.11
C ALA A 93 -5.79 -24.73 -11.51
N PRO A 94 -6.81 -24.19 -12.19
CA PRO A 94 -7.71 -23.20 -11.59
C PRO A 94 -8.44 -23.79 -10.38
N GLY A 95 -8.71 -22.96 -9.37
CA GLY A 95 -9.47 -23.36 -8.18
C GLY A 95 -8.67 -24.09 -7.09
N VAL A 96 -7.39 -24.41 -7.29
CA VAL A 96 -6.56 -25.12 -6.28
C VAL A 96 -6.15 -24.27 -5.08
N GLY A 97 -6.56 -23.00 -5.02
CA GLY A 97 -6.25 -22.11 -3.89
C GLY A 97 -4.90 -21.40 -4.00
N LYS A 98 -4.44 -21.04 -5.21
CA LYS A 98 -3.24 -20.21 -5.38
C LYS A 98 -3.34 -18.87 -4.65
N THR A 99 -4.52 -18.28 -4.64
CA THR A 99 -4.82 -17.03 -3.92
C THR A 99 -4.59 -17.19 -2.42
N ALA A 100 -4.95 -18.35 -1.85
CA ALA A 100 -4.78 -18.64 -0.42
C ALA A 100 -3.30 -18.61 0.02
N VAL A 101 -2.36 -18.96 -0.88
CA VAL A 101 -0.92 -18.84 -0.59
C VAL A 101 -0.50 -17.37 -0.45
N VAL A 102 -1.04 -16.49 -1.30
CA VAL A 102 -0.74 -15.04 -1.27
C VAL A 102 -1.39 -14.37 -0.06
N GLU A 103 -2.63 -14.73 0.26
CA GLU A 103 -3.33 -14.28 1.47
C GLU A 103 -2.61 -14.74 2.75
N GLY A 104 -2.14 -16.00 2.76
CA GLY A 104 -1.32 -16.54 3.85
C GLY A 104 0.01 -15.80 4.03
N LEU A 105 0.66 -15.42 2.93
CA LEU A 105 1.83 -14.55 2.99
C LEU A 105 1.49 -13.17 3.59
N ALA A 106 0.36 -12.58 3.20
CA ALA A 106 -0.07 -11.29 3.73
C ALA A 106 -0.34 -11.35 5.24
N LEU A 107 -0.95 -12.44 5.73
CA LEU A 107 -1.13 -12.71 7.15
C LEU A 107 0.22 -12.80 7.89
N ARG A 108 1.21 -13.52 7.35
CA ARG A 108 2.54 -13.62 7.95
C ARG A 108 3.28 -12.28 8.00
N ILE A 109 3.17 -11.46 6.95
CA ILE A 109 3.73 -10.11 6.96
C ILE A 109 3.03 -9.24 8.03
N ALA A 110 1.71 -9.35 8.15
CA ALA A 110 0.93 -8.62 9.16
C ALA A 110 1.30 -9.03 10.59
N SER A 111 1.61 -10.30 10.84
CA SER A 111 2.07 -10.82 12.14
C SER A 111 3.57 -10.64 12.39
N ASN A 112 4.32 -10.06 11.46
CA ASN A 112 5.78 -9.97 11.47
C ASN A 112 6.50 -11.34 11.49
N ASP A 113 5.83 -12.42 11.06
CA ASP A 113 6.40 -13.76 10.87
C ASP A 113 7.06 -13.91 9.48
N VAL A 114 7.98 -13.00 9.16
CA VAL A 114 8.75 -13.01 7.91
C VAL A 114 10.17 -12.48 8.16
N PRO A 115 11.14 -12.78 7.29
CA PRO A 115 12.48 -12.23 7.43
C PRO A 115 12.49 -10.70 7.24
N GLU A 116 13.51 -10.03 7.78
CA GLU A 116 13.60 -8.56 7.86
C GLU A 116 13.36 -7.83 6.53
N ASN A 117 13.79 -8.40 5.42
CA ASN A 117 13.60 -7.82 4.08
C ASN A 117 12.13 -7.73 3.65
N LEU A 118 11.27 -8.59 4.21
CA LEU A 118 9.83 -8.64 3.93
C LEU A 118 8.98 -8.00 5.03
N LYS A 119 9.57 -7.65 6.18
CA LYS A 119 8.88 -6.91 7.23
C LYS A 119 8.43 -5.55 6.70
N ASN A 120 7.24 -5.14 7.13
CA ASN A 120 6.61 -3.87 6.74
C ASN A 120 6.42 -3.68 5.22
N LYS A 121 6.50 -4.74 4.42
CA LYS A 121 6.14 -4.68 3.00
C LYS A 121 4.62 -4.79 2.84
N THR A 122 4.13 -4.27 1.74
CA THR A 122 2.71 -4.32 1.37
C THR A 122 2.54 -5.26 0.18
N ILE A 123 1.46 -6.03 0.17
CA ILE A 123 1.06 -6.87 -0.97
C ILE A 123 -0.18 -6.26 -1.59
N PHE A 124 -0.09 -5.89 -2.86
CA PHE A 124 -1.23 -5.45 -3.66
C PHE A 124 -1.67 -6.57 -4.59
N GLN A 125 -2.96 -6.88 -4.54
CA GLN A 125 -3.62 -7.67 -5.57
C GLN A 125 -4.13 -6.72 -6.65
N LEU A 126 -3.70 -6.92 -7.90
CA LEU A 126 -4.18 -6.16 -9.04
C LEU A 126 -5.44 -6.81 -9.62
N ASP A 127 -6.49 -6.02 -9.79
CA ASP A 127 -7.70 -6.43 -10.50
C ASP A 127 -7.60 -5.97 -11.95
N MET A 128 -7.31 -6.91 -12.85
CA MET A 128 -7.15 -6.62 -14.29
C MET A 128 -8.49 -6.60 -15.05
N ALA A 129 -9.62 -6.87 -14.38
CA ALA A 129 -10.93 -6.91 -15.01
C ALA A 129 -11.69 -5.57 -14.95
N ARG A 130 -11.13 -4.55 -14.29
CA ARG A 130 -11.68 -3.20 -14.18
C ARG A 130 -11.03 -2.19 -15.12
#